data_AF-A0A2E3NTT2-F1
#
_entry.id   AF-A0A2E3NTT2-F1
#
_cell.length_a   1.000
_cell.length_b   1.000
_cell.length_c   1.000
_cell.angle_alpha   90.00
_cell.angle_beta   90.00
_cell.angle_gamma   90.00
#
_symmetry.space_group_name_H-M   'P 1'
#
loop_
_entity.id
_entity.type
_entity.pdbx_description
1 polymer ?
#
loop_
_entity_poly.entity_id
_entity_poly.type
_entity_poly.pdbx_seq_one_letter_code
_entity_poly.pdbx_strand_id
1 'polypeptide(L)'
;MSEPTVTRRFSQALVETAARLGINLPAMAPGEERVRLDVHDALWVKLCAAGDDPLIGLQLALHLQVGHLDVAGLLLMSSETLGEALELYTEYHPIVSQGGEVWFHDVGDQVALCYAGHYEVCREPRAEMSLGCAMHLARWCSGGRFEAAAVEFRHAPLDREARYTDLLGCPVHFGAP
;
A
#
# COMPACT_ATOMS: atom_id res chain seq x y z
N MET A 1 -15.53 -10.40 19.07
CA MET A 1 -14.65 -9.41 18.42
C MET A 1 -15.26 -9.10 17.07
N SER A 2 -15.35 -7.84 16.66
CA SER A 2 -15.83 -7.51 15.30
C SER A 2 -14.87 -8.09 14.27
N GLU A 3 -15.39 -8.60 13.16
CA GLU A 3 -14.55 -9.02 12.04
C GLU A 3 -13.80 -7.80 11.46
N PRO A 4 -12.52 -7.95 11.09
CA PRO A 4 -11.74 -6.86 10.54
C PRO A 4 -12.24 -6.49 9.13
N THR A 5 -12.17 -5.21 8.82
CA THR A 5 -12.72 -4.63 7.59
C THR A 5 -11.73 -3.68 6.91
N VAL A 6 -12.05 -3.30 5.68
CA VAL A 6 -11.37 -2.28 4.87
C VAL A 6 -12.43 -1.36 4.26
N THR A 7 -12.09 -0.12 3.93
CA THR A 7 -13.06 0.79 3.29
C THR A 7 -13.45 0.23 1.92
N ARG A 8 -14.72 0.38 1.58
CA ARG A 8 -15.24 0.03 0.25
C ARG A 8 -14.52 0.83 -0.83
N ARG A 9 -14.23 2.10 -0.56
CA ARG A 9 -13.49 2.99 -1.45
C ARG A 9 -12.09 2.45 -1.80
N PHE A 10 -11.36 1.93 -0.82
CA PHE A 10 -10.05 1.32 -1.07
C PHE A 10 -10.17 0.04 -1.89
N SER A 11 -11.17 -0.81 -1.60
CA SER A 11 -11.43 -2.01 -2.42
C SER A 11 -11.85 -1.67 -3.86
N GLN A 12 -12.62 -0.60 -4.07
CA GLN A 12 -12.96 -0.10 -5.40
C GLN A 12 -11.73 0.42 -6.14
N ALA A 13 -10.87 1.18 -5.47
CA ALA A 13 -9.63 1.68 -6.04
C ALA A 13 -8.71 0.53 -6.50
N LEU A 14 -8.67 -0.58 -5.76
CA LEU A 14 -7.95 -1.79 -6.16
C LEU A 14 -8.52 -2.35 -7.48
N VAL A 15 -9.84 -2.46 -7.61
CA VAL A 15 -10.51 -2.95 -8.84
C VAL A 15 -10.27 -2.00 -10.02
N GLU A 16 -10.41 -0.70 -9.81
CA GLU A 16 -10.19 0.32 -10.85
C GLU A 16 -8.73 0.35 -11.31
N THR A 17 -7.79 0.19 -10.38
CA THR A 17 -6.37 0.15 -10.69
C THR A 17 -6.01 -1.13 -11.43
N ALA A 18 -6.53 -2.28 -11.00
CA ALA A 18 -6.38 -3.54 -11.72
C ALA A 18 -6.86 -3.43 -13.18
N ALA A 19 -8.00 -2.77 -13.41
CA ALA A 19 -8.52 -2.54 -14.76
C ALA A 19 -7.58 -1.68 -15.64
N ARG A 20 -6.91 -0.68 -15.07
CA ARG A 20 -5.88 0.12 -15.79
C ARG A 20 -4.66 -0.72 -16.18
N LEU A 21 -4.37 -1.77 -15.41
CA LEU A 21 -3.33 -2.75 -15.71
C LEU A 21 -3.83 -3.87 -16.64
N GLY A 22 -5.05 -3.78 -17.17
CA GLY A 22 -5.65 -4.78 -18.05
C GLY A 22 -6.23 -6.01 -17.33
N ILE A 23 -6.30 -5.99 -16.00
CA ILE A 23 -6.83 -7.08 -15.18
C ILE A 23 -8.29 -6.82 -14.84
N ASN A 24 -9.18 -7.68 -15.35
CA ASN A 24 -10.62 -7.54 -15.12
C ASN A 24 -11.04 -8.24 -13.82
N LEU A 25 -11.20 -7.47 -12.75
CA LEU A 25 -11.81 -7.93 -11.50
C LEU A 25 -13.31 -7.66 -11.48
N PRO A 26 -14.10 -8.48 -10.75
CA PRO A 26 -15.52 -8.19 -10.57
C PRO A 26 -15.70 -6.86 -9.84
N ALA A 27 -16.62 -6.03 -10.33
CA ALA A 27 -16.95 -4.76 -9.69
C ALA A 27 -17.47 -4.98 -8.26
N MET A 28 -17.14 -4.05 -7.36
CA MET A 28 -17.68 -4.05 -6.01
C MET A 28 -19.18 -3.79 -6.08
N ALA A 29 -20.00 -4.74 -5.62
CA ALA A 29 -21.44 -4.56 -5.51
C ALA A 29 -21.76 -3.30 -4.67
N PRO A 30 -22.84 -2.55 -4.97
CA PRO A 30 -23.33 -1.53 -4.07
C PRO A 30 -23.57 -2.11 -2.68
N GLY A 31 -23.22 -1.37 -1.63
CA GLY A 31 -23.29 -1.90 -0.28
C GLY A 31 -22.71 -0.95 0.75
N GLU A 32 -22.42 -1.49 1.92
CA GLU A 32 -21.87 -0.78 3.08
C GLU A 32 -20.55 -0.06 2.77
N GLU A 33 -20.23 0.97 3.54
CA GLU A 33 -18.98 1.73 3.41
C GLU A 33 -17.74 0.90 3.78
N ARG A 34 -17.93 -0.22 4.47
CA ARG A 34 -16.90 -1.16 4.91
C ARG A 34 -17.09 -2.50 4.23
N VAL A 35 -15.98 -3.14 3.89
CA VAL A 35 -15.92 -4.47 3.27
C VAL A 35 -15.17 -5.38 4.23
N ARG A 36 -15.72 -6.58 4.46
CA ARG A 36 -15.07 -7.62 5.27
C ARG A 36 -13.73 -8.02 4.64
N LEU A 37 -12.70 -8.27 5.45
CA LEU A 37 -11.38 -8.62 4.93
C LEU A 37 -11.39 -9.91 4.10
N ASP A 38 -12.25 -10.88 4.40
CA ASP A 38 -12.37 -12.12 3.60
C ASP A 38 -12.82 -11.85 2.15
N VAL A 39 -13.72 -10.87 1.95
CA VAL A 39 -14.12 -10.39 0.62
C VAL A 39 -12.97 -9.68 -0.07
N HIS A 40 -12.23 -8.84 0.65
CA HIS A 40 -11.03 -8.19 0.12
C HIS A 40 -9.95 -9.22 -0.24
N ASP A 41 -9.83 -10.30 0.54
CA ASP A 41 -8.90 -11.38 0.30
C ASP A 41 -9.21 -12.14 -0.99
N ALA A 42 -10.49 -12.39 -1.25
CA ALA A 42 -10.93 -12.98 -2.51
C ALA A 42 -10.61 -12.09 -3.72
N LEU A 43 -10.58 -10.76 -3.57
CA LEU A 43 -10.15 -9.85 -4.64
C LEU A 43 -8.66 -10.02 -4.94
N TRP A 44 -7.82 -10.05 -3.91
CA TRP A 44 -6.38 -10.27 -4.06
C TRP A 44 -6.04 -11.61 -4.69
N VAL A 45 -6.71 -12.68 -4.29
CA VAL A 45 -6.49 -14.01 -4.91
C VAL A 45 -6.80 -13.95 -6.41
N LYS A 46 -7.90 -13.30 -6.81
CA LYS A 46 -8.25 -13.13 -8.23
C LYS A 46 -7.25 -12.24 -8.97
N LEU A 47 -6.80 -11.17 -8.32
CA LEU A 47 -5.82 -10.23 -8.87
C LEU A 47 -4.49 -10.92 -9.14
N CYS A 48 -3.94 -11.62 -8.16
CA CYS A 48 -2.69 -12.36 -8.31
C CYS A 48 -2.81 -13.56 -9.26
N ALA A 49 -3.99 -14.18 -9.38
CA ALA A 49 -4.21 -15.26 -10.34
C ALA A 49 -4.36 -14.77 -11.80
N ALA A 50 -4.79 -13.53 -12.00
CA ALA A 50 -5.04 -12.95 -13.32
C ALA A 50 -3.90 -12.04 -13.81
N GLY A 51 -3.01 -11.60 -12.91
CA GLY A 51 -1.86 -10.76 -13.25
C GLY A 51 -0.63 -11.59 -13.58
N ASP A 52 0.04 -11.24 -14.68
CA ASP A 52 1.30 -11.89 -15.09
C ASP A 52 2.55 -11.21 -14.52
N ASP A 53 2.42 -9.98 -13.98
CA ASP A 53 3.55 -9.26 -13.39
C ASP A 53 3.77 -9.69 -11.93
N PRO A 54 4.92 -10.30 -11.57
CA PRO A 54 5.21 -10.69 -10.19
C PRO A 54 5.19 -9.50 -9.22
N LEU A 55 5.40 -8.27 -9.73
CA LEU A 55 5.43 -7.03 -8.95
C LEU A 55 4.08 -6.31 -8.96
N ILE A 56 2.98 -7.05 -9.13
CA ILE A 56 1.63 -6.46 -9.23
C ILE A 56 1.31 -5.55 -8.04
N GLY A 57 1.81 -5.88 -6.83
CA GLY A 57 1.67 -5.04 -5.65
C GLY A 57 2.22 -3.62 -5.85
N LEU A 58 3.46 -3.52 -6.30
CA LEU A 58 4.10 -2.25 -6.64
C LEU A 58 3.40 -1.55 -7.81
N GLN A 59 2.98 -2.28 -8.84
CA GLN A 59 2.27 -1.69 -9.99
C GLN A 59 0.96 -1.03 -9.56
N LEU A 60 0.21 -1.66 -8.65
CA LEU A 60 -1.02 -1.09 -8.10
C LEU A 60 -0.71 0.18 -7.30
N ALA A 61 0.34 0.16 -6.48
CA ALA A 61 0.74 1.31 -5.67
C ALA A 61 1.01 2.57 -6.50
N LEU A 62 1.62 2.44 -7.68
CA LEU A 62 1.93 3.56 -8.58
C LEU A 62 0.70 4.27 -9.14
N HIS A 63 -0.47 3.63 -9.09
CA HIS A 63 -1.72 4.15 -9.65
C HIS A 63 -2.72 4.54 -8.55
N LEU A 64 -2.41 4.24 -7.28
CA LEU A 64 -3.23 4.62 -6.15
C LEU A 64 -3.00 6.09 -5.80
N GLN A 65 -4.06 6.87 -5.90
CA GLN A 65 -4.09 8.28 -5.55
C GLN A 65 -4.56 8.50 -4.11
N VAL A 66 -4.17 9.63 -3.51
CA VAL A 66 -4.59 10.07 -2.17
C VAL A 66 -6.12 10.02 -2.01
N GLY A 67 -6.86 10.39 -3.05
CA GLY A 67 -8.31 10.36 -3.07
C GLY A 67 -8.93 8.96 -2.90
N HIS A 68 -8.15 7.88 -2.99
CA HIS A 68 -8.62 6.52 -2.69
C HIS A 68 -8.58 6.17 -1.20
N LEU A 69 -7.88 6.98 -0.39
CA LEU A 69 -7.77 6.80 1.06
C LEU A 69 -8.92 7.47 1.84
N ASP A 70 -9.89 8.05 1.12
CA ASP A 70 -11.07 8.72 1.69
C ASP A 70 -10.68 9.87 2.63
N VAL A 71 -11.33 9.99 3.80
CA VAL A 71 -11.03 10.98 4.84
C VAL A 71 -9.56 10.97 5.25
N ALA A 72 -8.93 9.78 5.33
CA ALA A 72 -7.50 9.72 5.64
C ALA A 72 -6.67 10.43 4.56
N GLY A 73 -7.06 10.28 3.28
CA GLY A 73 -6.45 11.02 2.18
C GLY A 73 -6.59 12.53 2.32
N LEU A 74 -7.76 13.03 2.68
CA LEU A 74 -7.99 14.47 2.87
C LEU A 74 -7.14 15.06 4.00
N LEU A 75 -6.99 14.33 5.11
CA LEU A 75 -6.15 14.76 6.23
C LEU A 75 -4.69 14.88 5.81
N LEU A 76 -4.18 13.92 5.04
CA LEU A 76 -2.82 13.96 4.47
C LEU A 76 -2.59 15.16 3.55
N MET A 77 -3.60 15.58 2.80
CA MET A 77 -3.50 16.75 1.92
C MET A 77 -3.47 18.08 2.68
N SER A 78 -3.89 18.09 3.94
CA SER A 78 -3.96 19.30 4.77
C SER A 78 -2.72 19.53 5.64
N SER A 79 -1.76 18.60 5.64
CA SER A 79 -0.52 18.70 6.43
C SER A 79 0.43 19.77 5.89
N GLU A 80 1.11 20.48 6.78
CA GLU A 80 2.13 21.48 6.40
C GLU A 80 3.48 20.82 6.12
N THR A 81 3.75 19.68 6.75
CA THR A 81 5.01 18.94 6.59
C THR A 81 4.80 17.48 6.21
N LEU A 82 5.83 16.86 5.63
CA LEU A 82 5.82 15.43 5.36
C LEU A 82 5.75 14.60 6.65
N GLY A 83 6.39 15.06 7.73
CA GLY A 83 6.34 14.40 9.03
C GLY A 83 4.91 14.30 9.55
N GLU A 84 4.19 15.43 9.56
CA GLU A 84 2.77 15.46 9.94
C GLU A 84 1.92 14.55 9.05
N ALA A 85 2.13 14.57 7.73
CA ALA A 85 1.40 13.68 6.84
C ALA A 85 1.68 12.20 7.16
N LEU A 86 2.93 11.83 7.39
CA LEU A 86 3.33 10.46 7.71
C LEU A 86 2.81 10.00 9.08
N GLU A 87 2.75 10.89 10.07
CA GLU A 87 2.10 10.66 11.36
C GLU A 87 0.60 10.39 11.20
N LEU A 88 -0.12 11.25 10.47
CA LEU A 88 -1.54 11.07 10.17
C LEU A 88 -1.79 9.80 9.37
N TYR A 89 -0.92 9.45 8.41
CA TYR A 89 -1.02 8.21 7.65
C TYR A 89 -1.00 7.00 8.58
N THR A 90 -0.12 7.03 9.57
CA THR A 90 0.05 5.97 10.56
C THR A 90 -1.14 5.90 11.51
N GLU A 91 -1.57 7.05 12.06
CA GLU A 91 -2.71 7.14 12.98
C GLU A 91 -4.03 6.70 12.32
N TYR A 92 -4.24 7.09 11.07
CA TYR A 92 -5.49 6.83 10.34
C TYR A 92 -5.46 5.59 9.46
N HIS A 93 -4.34 4.85 9.39
CA HIS A 93 -4.26 3.58 8.67
C HIS A 93 -5.40 2.60 9.04
N PRO A 94 -5.76 2.40 10.33
CA PRO A 94 -6.84 1.49 10.72
C PRO A 94 -8.24 1.93 10.22
N ILE A 95 -8.44 3.22 9.94
CA ILE A 95 -9.67 3.72 9.32
C ILE A 95 -9.77 3.18 7.90
N VAL A 96 -8.67 3.19 7.15
CA VAL A 96 -8.63 2.65 5.78
C VAL A 96 -8.71 1.12 5.79
N SER A 97 -7.81 0.46 6.52
CA SER A 97 -7.68 -1.00 6.54
C SER A 97 -7.28 -1.50 7.93
N GLN A 98 -8.02 -2.49 8.42
CA GLN A 98 -7.68 -3.21 9.66
C GLN A 98 -6.84 -4.47 9.40
N GLY A 99 -6.33 -4.63 8.18
CA GLY A 99 -5.60 -5.83 7.77
C GLY A 99 -4.08 -5.73 7.89
N GLY A 100 -3.57 -4.61 8.41
CA GLY A 100 -2.16 -4.46 8.74
C GLY A 100 -1.93 -3.27 9.66
N GLU A 101 -0.70 -3.16 10.12
CA GLU A 101 -0.22 -2.11 11.00
C GLU A 101 0.89 -1.33 10.31
N VAL A 102 0.92 -0.03 10.56
CA VAL A 102 1.98 0.89 10.16
C VAL A 102 2.50 1.55 11.43
N TRP A 103 3.82 1.75 11.52
CA TRP A 103 4.44 2.48 12.64
C TRP A 103 5.78 3.07 12.23
N PHE A 104 6.31 3.99 13.05
CA PHE A 104 7.67 4.49 12.90
C PHE A 104 8.65 3.78 13.82
N HIS A 105 9.88 3.62 13.34
CA HIS A 105 11.01 3.15 14.11
C HIS A 105 12.23 4.05 13.87
N ASP A 106 12.87 4.51 14.94
CA ASP A 106 14.10 5.30 14.84
C ASP A 106 15.28 4.41 14.46
N VAL A 107 16.03 4.82 13.44
CA VAL A 107 17.22 4.13 12.93
C VAL A 107 18.37 5.11 12.87
N GLY A 108 19.02 5.34 14.01
CA GLY A 108 20.14 6.29 14.11
C GLY A 108 19.68 7.74 13.86
N ASP A 109 20.13 8.32 12.75
CA ASP A 109 19.72 9.66 12.28
C ASP A 109 18.57 9.62 11.26
N GLN A 110 18.00 8.44 11.01
CA GLN A 110 16.89 8.21 10.09
C GLN A 110 15.66 7.71 10.85
N VAL A 111 14.53 7.74 10.16
CA VAL A 111 13.28 7.12 10.61
C VAL A 111 12.81 6.12 9.55
N ALA A 112 12.41 4.93 9.99
CA ALA A 112 11.80 3.91 9.14
C ALA A 112 10.29 3.92 9.33
N LEU A 113 9.54 3.99 8.22
CA LEU A 113 8.13 3.65 8.18
C LEU A 113 8.02 2.15 7.98
N CYS A 114 7.50 1.45 8.98
CA CYS A 114 7.37 0.00 8.98
C CYS A 114 5.93 -0.40 8.67
N TYR A 115 5.77 -1.56 8.03
CA TYR A 115 4.47 -2.15 7.75
C TYR A 115 4.47 -3.65 8.07
N ALA A 116 3.42 -4.13 8.74
CA ALA A 116 3.14 -5.55 8.91
C ALA A 116 1.70 -5.85 8.51
N GLY A 117 1.54 -6.71 7.50
CA GLY A 117 0.23 -7.25 7.13
C GLY A 117 -0.17 -8.40 8.05
N HIS A 118 -1.44 -8.44 8.45
CA HIS A 118 -2.08 -9.56 9.17
C HIS A 118 -2.79 -10.53 8.22
N TYR A 119 -2.53 -10.39 6.92
CA TYR A 119 -3.14 -11.23 5.89
C TYR A 119 -2.42 -12.57 5.77
N GLU A 120 -3.18 -13.60 5.44
CA GLU A 120 -2.65 -14.93 5.17
C GLU A 120 -2.38 -15.17 3.68
N VAL A 121 -3.12 -14.49 2.80
CA VAL A 121 -3.07 -14.68 1.33
C VAL A 121 -2.41 -13.50 0.62
N CYS A 122 -1.61 -13.80 -0.41
CA CYS A 122 -0.92 -12.80 -1.23
C CYS A 122 -0.13 -11.79 -0.38
N ARG A 123 0.64 -12.28 0.58
CA ARG A 123 1.30 -11.46 1.61
C ARG A 123 2.30 -10.48 1.01
N GLU A 124 3.14 -10.97 0.10
CA GLU A 124 4.24 -10.22 -0.51
C GLU A 124 3.71 -9.08 -1.40
N PRO A 125 2.80 -9.32 -2.38
CA PRO A 125 2.23 -8.23 -3.18
C PRO A 125 1.49 -7.18 -2.34
N ARG A 126 0.89 -7.56 -1.21
CA ARG A 126 0.24 -6.60 -0.31
C ARG A 126 1.24 -5.74 0.45
N ALA A 127 2.32 -6.34 0.95
CA ALA A 127 3.40 -5.61 1.61
C ALA A 127 4.09 -4.65 0.63
N GLU A 128 4.39 -5.14 -0.59
CA GLU A 128 4.87 -4.33 -1.71
C GLU A 128 3.94 -3.15 -1.99
N MET A 129 2.62 -3.39 -2.13
CA MET A 129 1.67 -2.33 -2.39
C MET A 129 1.63 -1.29 -1.26
N SER A 130 1.62 -1.72 0.00
CA SER A 130 1.57 -0.83 1.16
C SER A 130 2.79 0.10 1.22
N LEU A 131 4.00 -0.44 1.10
CA LEU A 131 5.24 0.36 1.11
C LEU A 131 5.36 1.22 -0.15
N GLY A 132 4.95 0.70 -1.31
CA GLY A 132 4.88 1.47 -2.55
C GLY A 132 3.93 2.67 -2.43
N CYS A 133 2.78 2.51 -1.76
CA CYS A 133 1.84 3.60 -1.51
C CYS A 133 2.45 4.65 -0.59
N ALA A 134 3.07 4.24 0.53
CA ALA A 134 3.74 5.16 1.45
C ALA A 134 4.82 6.00 0.72
N MET A 135 5.64 5.33 -0.11
CA MET A 135 6.65 5.99 -0.95
C MET A 135 6.04 6.99 -1.95
N HIS A 136 4.98 6.59 -2.64
CA HIS A 136 4.30 7.44 -3.60
C HIS A 136 3.68 8.68 -2.92
N LEU A 137 3.02 8.48 -1.78
CA LEU A 137 2.42 9.56 -0.99
C LEU A 137 3.48 10.51 -0.45
N ALA A 138 4.59 10.00 0.09
CA ALA A 138 5.67 10.83 0.61
C ALA A 138 6.29 11.73 -0.47
N ARG A 139 6.47 11.20 -1.68
CA ARG A 139 6.91 11.97 -2.85
C ARG A 139 5.88 13.01 -3.27
N TRP A 140 4.61 12.62 -3.31
CA TRP A 140 3.54 13.54 -3.69
C TRP A 140 3.42 14.71 -2.71
N CYS A 141 3.37 14.46 -1.40
CA CYS A 141 3.29 15.48 -0.36
C CYS A 141 4.51 16.41 -0.33
N SER A 142 5.70 15.88 -0.63
CA SER A 142 6.94 16.67 -0.66
C SER A 142 7.18 17.41 -1.98
N GLY A 143 6.27 17.32 -2.96
CA GLY A 143 6.49 17.85 -4.30
C GLY A 143 7.71 17.24 -4.99
N GLY A 144 7.97 15.95 -4.74
CA GLY A 144 9.07 15.17 -5.30
C GLY A 144 10.41 15.33 -4.59
N ARG A 145 10.49 16.09 -3.49
CA ARG A 145 11.75 16.31 -2.75
C ARG A 145 12.14 15.18 -1.80
N PHE A 146 11.22 14.28 -1.51
CA PHE A 146 11.48 13.14 -0.64
C PHE A 146 12.32 12.07 -1.35
N GLU A 147 13.46 11.75 -0.75
CA GLU A 147 14.34 10.64 -1.14
C GLU A 147 14.43 9.64 0.02
N ALA A 148 14.02 8.40 -0.23
CA ALA A 148 14.19 7.32 0.75
C ALA A 148 15.62 6.77 0.67
N ALA A 149 16.21 6.49 1.83
CA ALA A 149 17.53 5.85 1.91
C ALA A 149 17.51 4.43 1.36
N ALA A 150 16.47 3.65 1.71
CA ALA A 150 16.22 2.32 1.18
C ALA A 150 14.76 1.90 1.42
N VAL A 151 14.32 0.85 0.73
CA VAL A 151 13.13 0.06 1.09
C VAL A 151 13.57 -1.37 1.42
N GLU A 152 13.07 -1.90 2.52
CA GLU A 152 13.42 -3.23 2.99
C GLU A 152 12.20 -4.17 2.98
N PHE A 153 12.35 -5.33 2.37
CA PHE A 153 11.35 -6.39 2.33
C PHE A 153 11.84 -7.63 3.08
N ARG A 154 10.95 -8.25 3.85
CA ARG A 154 11.24 -9.52 4.55
C ARG A 154 11.32 -10.72 3.61
N HIS A 155 10.54 -10.69 2.53
CA HIS A 155 10.50 -11.78 1.56
C HIS A 155 11.72 -11.75 0.64
N ALA A 156 11.94 -12.86 -0.07
CA ALA A 156 12.86 -12.91 -1.21
C ALA A 156 12.29 -12.11 -2.39
N PRO A 157 13.11 -11.58 -3.30
CA PRO A 157 12.61 -10.84 -4.46
C PRO A 157 11.71 -11.72 -5.34
N LEU A 158 10.57 -11.18 -5.79
CA LEU A 158 9.62 -11.87 -6.67
C LEU A 158 9.99 -11.75 -8.15
N ASP A 159 10.89 -10.82 -8.48
CA ASP A 159 11.46 -10.58 -9.81
C ASP A 159 12.90 -10.05 -9.66
N ARG A 160 13.55 -9.62 -10.75
CA ARG A 160 14.87 -8.98 -10.72
C ARG A 160 14.86 -7.77 -9.79
N GLU A 161 15.79 -7.72 -8.84
CA GLU A 161 15.92 -6.61 -7.87
C GLU A 161 15.99 -5.23 -8.54
N ALA A 162 16.64 -5.12 -9.70
CA ALA A 162 16.70 -3.86 -10.46
C ALA A 162 15.31 -3.30 -10.82
N ARG A 163 14.30 -4.16 -11.07
CA ARG A 163 12.93 -3.69 -11.32
C ARG A 163 12.34 -2.98 -10.11
N TYR A 164 12.65 -3.45 -8.90
CA TYR A 164 12.22 -2.79 -7.68
C TYR A 164 12.87 -1.42 -7.54
N THR A 165 14.18 -1.32 -7.75
CA THR A 165 14.90 -0.04 -7.72
C THR A 165 14.37 0.94 -8.77
N ASP A 166 14.04 0.46 -9.98
CA ASP A 166 13.47 1.29 -11.04
C ASP A 166 12.07 1.84 -10.65
N LEU A 167 11.21 0.98 -10.08
CA LEU A 167 9.85 1.36 -9.68
C LEU A 167 9.83 2.24 -8.42
N LEU A 168 10.67 1.92 -7.44
CA LEU A 168 10.71 2.59 -6.14
C LEU A 168 11.68 3.76 -6.12
N GLY A 169 12.60 3.90 -7.08
CA GLY A 169 13.55 5.02 -7.20
C GLY A 169 14.53 5.13 -6.03
N CYS A 170 14.86 4.02 -5.37
CA CYS A 170 15.82 3.96 -4.25
C CYS A 170 16.39 2.54 -4.12
N PRO A 171 17.48 2.34 -3.35
CA PRO A 171 17.99 1.01 -3.03
C PRO A 171 16.91 0.12 -2.38
N VAL A 172 16.92 -1.17 -2.72
CA VAL A 172 15.98 -2.15 -2.16
C VAL A 172 16.76 -3.33 -1.59
N HIS A 173 16.41 -3.73 -0.37
CA HIS A 173 17.02 -4.86 0.33
C HIS A 173 15.96 -5.93 0.63
N PHE A 174 16.35 -7.20 0.51
CA PHE A 174 15.50 -8.35 0.74
C PHE A 174 16.04 -9.22 1.88
N GLY A 175 15.17 -9.96 2.55
CA GLY A 175 15.53 -10.77 3.72
C GLY A 175 15.81 -9.94 4.98
N ALA A 176 15.25 -8.73 5.05
CA ALA A 176 15.33 -7.85 6.22
C ALA A 176 14.48 -8.39 7.39
N PRO A 177 14.77 -7.99 8.64
CA PRO A 177 14.14 -8.54 9.85
C PRO A 177 12.66 -8.18 10.09
#